data_AF-A0A2E6CJZ9-F1
#
_entry.id   AF-A0A2E6CJZ9-F1
#
_cell.length_a   1.000
_cell.length_b   1.000
_cell.length_c   1.000
_cell.angle_alpha   90.00
_cell.angle_beta   90.00
_cell.angle_gamma   90.00
#
_symmetry.space_group_name_H-M   'P 1'
#
loop_
_entity.id
_entity.type
_entity.pdbx_description
1 polymer ?
#
loop_
_entity_poly.entity_id
_entity_poly.type
_entity_poly.pdbx_seq_one_letter_code
_entity_poly.pdbx_strand_id
1 'polypeptide(L)'
;MYISIATVTVVTLAWFSIVLVSARLRQTPAQTILDIEKAVEFIAENLHEESGMRVTHDEVRLLLRWQITYFRKKGIASYGDIDMDAEAAALRNKTVLAHEDDLVDELVRRSQESNLGLEVIDIVCVTDLANQYMKDIGAIGDQITELEGE
;
A
#
# COMPACT_ATOMS: atom_id res chain seq x y z
N MET A 1 33.84 -25.65 -35.76
CA MET A 1 32.72 -26.37 -35.12
C MET A 1 32.70 -26.17 -33.60
N TYR A 2 33.76 -26.53 -32.86
CA TYR A 2 33.81 -26.31 -31.39
C TYR A 2 33.67 -24.85 -30.95
N ILE A 3 34.36 -23.92 -31.62
CA ILE A 3 34.26 -22.48 -31.32
C ILE A 3 32.82 -21.99 -31.51
N SER A 4 32.17 -22.39 -32.60
CA SER A 4 30.79 -22.01 -32.92
C SER A 4 29.81 -22.49 -31.85
N ILE A 5 29.98 -23.73 -31.36
CA ILE A 5 29.15 -24.30 -30.30
C ILE A 5 29.37 -23.54 -28.99
N ALA A 6 30.63 -23.30 -28.61
CA ALA A 6 30.97 -22.56 -27.40
C ALA A 6 30.38 -21.14 -27.41
N THR A 7 30.47 -20.42 -28.53
CA THR A 7 29.90 -19.08 -28.66
C THR A 7 28.39 -19.09 -28.50
N VAL A 8 27.68 -20.03 -29.15
CA VAL A 8 26.23 -20.13 -29.03
C VAL A 8 25.81 -20.42 -27.59
N THR A 9 26.50 -21.33 -26.89
CA THR A 9 26.20 -21.66 -25.49
C THR A 9 26.40 -20.48 -24.54
N VAL A 10 27.46 -19.70 -24.72
CA VAL A 10 27.70 -18.51 -23.89
C VAL A 10 26.63 -17.45 -24.13
N VAL A 11 26.24 -17.24 -25.39
CA VAL A 11 25.20 -16.26 -25.75
C VAL A 11 23.84 -16.65 -25.17
N THR A 12 23.45 -17.93 -25.23
CA THR A 12 22.16 -18.36 -24.67
C THR A 12 22.14 -18.28 -23.15
N LEU A 13 23.22 -18.62 -22.46
CA LEU A 13 23.33 -18.47 -21.01
C LEU A 13 23.30 -17.00 -20.58
N ALA A 14 23.99 -16.13 -21.31
CA ALA A 14 23.97 -14.69 -21.05
C ALA A 14 22.56 -14.12 -21.25
N TRP A 15 21.88 -14.47 -22.34
CA TRP A 15 20.50 -14.05 -22.59
C TRP A 15 19.56 -14.54 -21.49
N PHE A 16 19.67 -15.81 -21.09
CA PHE A 16 18.84 -16.37 -20.02
C PHE A 16 19.06 -15.62 -18.70
N SER A 17 20.31 -15.31 -18.35
CA SER A 17 20.63 -14.51 -17.18
C SER A 17 20.02 -13.11 -17.26
N ILE A 18 20.13 -12.43 -18.41
CA ILE A 18 19.55 -11.09 -18.62
C ILE A 18 18.02 -11.13 -18.51
N VAL A 19 17.36 -12.13 -19.10
CA VAL A 19 15.91 -12.30 -19.02
C VAL A 19 15.47 -12.63 -17.60
N LEU A 20 16.18 -13.51 -16.91
CA LEU A 20 15.89 -13.87 -15.52
C LEU A 20 16.05 -12.67 -14.60
N VAL A 21 17.15 -11.93 -14.72
CA VAL A 21 17.43 -10.73 -13.94
C VAL A 21 16.45 -9.61 -14.27
N SER A 22 16.10 -9.42 -15.55
CA SER A 22 15.09 -8.44 -15.96
C SER A 22 13.70 -8.82 -15.48
N ALA A 23 13.35 -10.10 -15.44
CA ALA A 23 12.11 -10.59 -14.85
C ALA A 23 12.09 -10.37 -13.33
N ARG A 24 13.22 -10.56 -12.64
CA ARG A 24 13.36 -10.26 -11.21
C ARG A 24 13.29 -8.76 -10.89
N LEU A 25 13.84 -7.91 -11.74
CA LEU A 25 13.75 -6.45 -11.58
C LEU A 25 12.33 -5.94 -11.87
N ARG A 26 11.61 -6.54 -12.82
CA ARG A 26 10.16 -6.28 -13.00
C ARG A 26 9.32 -6.74 -11.80
N GLN A 27 9.78 -7.77 -11.08
CA GLN A 27 9.15 -8.27 -9.85
C GLN A 27 9.60 -7.53 -8.59
N THR A 28 10.55 -6.59 -8.68
CA THR A 28 10.77 -5.67 -7.56
C THR A 28 9.66 -4.64 -7.70
N PRO A 29 8.56 -4.72 -6.91
CA PRO A 29 7.53 -3.70 -7.00
C PRO A 29 8.23 -2.38 -6.81
N ALA A 30 7.97 -1.43 -7.71
CA ALA A 30 8.44 -0.06 -7.50
C ALA A 30 8.08 0.28 -6.06
N GLN A 31 9.08 0.57 -5.23
CA GLN A 31 8.84 0.92 -3.84
C GLN A 31 8.14 2.28 -3.89
N THR A 32 6.81 2.24 -3.99
CA THR A 32 6.00 3.44 -4.12
C THR A 32 5.99 4.10 -2.76
N ILE A 33 6.60 5.28 -2.70
CA ILE A 33 6.69 6.08 -1.49
C ILE A 33 5.39 6.88 -1.37
N LEU A 34 4.62 6.60 -0.33
CA LEU A 34 3.45 7.40 0.01
C LEU A 34 3.89 8.72 0.66
N ASP A 35 3.66 9.83 -0.04
CA ASP A 35 3.83 11.17 0.51
C ASP A 35 2.52 11.61 1.19
N ILE A 36 2.56 11.73 2.52
CA ILE A 36 1.41 12.08 3.36
C ILE A 36 0.85 13.45 2.97
N GLU A 37 1.70 14.43 2.66
CA GLU A 37 1.25 15.79 2.38
C GLU A 37 0.51 15.85 1.04
N LYS A 38 1.03 15.16 0.02
CA LYS A 38 0.35 15.05 -1.29
C LYS A 38 -0.96 14.27 -1.20
N ALA A 39 -1.01 13.23 -0.36
CA ALA A 39 -2.24 12.48 -0.14
C ALA A 39 -3.32 13.37 0.52
N VAL A 40 -2.94 14.22 1.49
CA VAL A 40 -3.86 15.17 2.12
C VAL A 40 -4.38 16.20 1.12
N GLU A 41 -3.51 16.73 0.26
CA GLU A 41 -3.91 17.66 -0.81
C GLU A 41 -4.90 17.00 -1.79
N PHE A 42 -4.59 15.79 -2.25
CA PHE A 42 -5.47 15.03 -3.14
C PHE A 42 -6.84 14.75 -2.50
N ILE A 43 -6.88 14.33 -1.23
CA ILE A 43 -8.14 14.06 -0.52
C ILE A 43 -8.95 15.35 -0.38
N ALA A 44 -8.31 16.47 -0.04
CA ALA A 44 -8.99 17.75 0.09
C ALA A 44 -9.58 18.26 -1.23
N GLU A 45 -8.90 18.02 -2.36
CA GLU A 45 -9.40 18.39 -3.69
C GLU A 45 -10.56 17.51 -4.17
N ASN A 46 -10.65 16.26 -3.71
CA ASN A 46 -11.64 15.28 -4.15
C ASN A 46 -12.75 15.02 -3.12
N LEU A 47 -12.71 15.66 -1.95
CA LEU A 47 -13.75 15.49 -0.93
C LEU A 47 -15.05 16.13 -1.43
N HIS A 48 -16.15 15.39 -1.33
CA HIS A 48 -17.48 15.91 -1.62
C HIS A 48 -17.76 17.16 -0.76
N GLU A 49 -18.44 18.17 -1.32
CA GLU A 49 -18.66 19.48 -0.67
C GLU A 49 -19.25 19.36 0.76
N GLU A 50 -20.05 18.34 1.03
CA GLU A 50 -20.67 18.10 2.34
C GLU A 50 -19.67 17.62 3.43
N SER A 51 -18.76 16.71 3.06
CA SER A 51 -17.69 16.22 3.95
C SER A 51 -16.49 17.16 3.99
N GLY A 52 -16.20 17.84 2.87
CA GLY A 52 -15.17 18.89 2.72
C GLY A 52 -15.32 20.04 3.72
N MET A 53 -16.54 20.38 4.09
CA MET A 53 -16.81 21.44 5.08
C MET A 53 -16.64 20.98 6.53
N ARG A 54 -16.66 19.67 6.81
CA ARG A 54 -16.65 19.12 8.17
C ARG A 54 -15.28 18.59 8.59
N VAL A 55 -14.48 18.13 7.63
CA VAL A 55 -13.18 17.50 7.89
C VAL A 55 -12.05 18.50 7.64
N THR A 56 -11.21 18.70 8.65
CA THR A 56 -10.02 19.57 8.57
C THR A 56 -8.83 18.80 8.00
N HIS A 57 -7.91 19.48 7.29
CA HIS A 57 -6.66 18.89 6.78
C HIS A 57 -5.84 18.15 7.86
N ASP A 58 -5.81 18.66 9.10
CA ASP A 58 -5.12 18.00 10.21
C ASP A 58 -5.77 16.68 10.63
N GLU A 59 -7.10 16.59 10.50
CA GLU A 59 -7.86 15.37 10.79
C GLU A 59 -7.62 14.32 9.71
N VAL A 60 -7.60 14.72 8.43
CA VAL A 60 -7.19 13.85 7.30
C VAL A 60 -5.77 13.34 7.52
N ARG A 61 -4.83 14.22 7.88
CA ARG A 61 -3.43 13.84 8.15
C ARG A 61 -3.34 12.82 9.30
N LEU A 62 -4.14 12.99 10.34
CA LEU A 62 -4.16 12.08 11.49
C LEU A 62 -4.75 10.71 11.12
N LEU A 63 -5.86 10.67 10.38
CA LEU A 63 -6.46 9.44 9.87
C LEU A 63 -5.47 8.67 8.99
N LEU A 64 -4.80 9.36 8.06
CA LEU A 64 -3.83 8.73 7.17
C LEU A 64 -2.63 8.15 7.95
N ARG A 65 -2.17 8.83 9.01
CA ARG A 65 -1.14 8.29 9.90
C ARG A 65 -1.59 7.03 10.63
N TRP A 66 -2.84 6.97 11.08
CA TRP A 66 -3.38 5.77 11.71
C TRP A 66 -3.52 4.61 10.72
N GLN A 67 -3.94 4.88 9.49
CA GLN A 67 -4.01 3.90 8.42
C GLN A 67 -2.62 3.32 8.09
N ILE A 68 -1.60 4.15 7.93
CA ILE A 68 -0.21 3.67 7.71
C ILE A 68 0.28 2.86 8.91
N THR A 69 -0.05 3.28 10.14
CA THR A 69 0.30 2.55 11.35
C THR A 69 -0.38 1.18 11.40
N TYR A 70 -1.62 1.07 10.95
CA TYR A 70 -2.33 -0.19 10.80
C TYR A 70 -1.63 -1.11 9.78
N PHE A 71 -1.29 -0.59 8.60
CA PHE A 71 -0.56 -1.34 7.58
C PHE A 71 0.82 -1.81 8.06
N ARG A 72 1.52 -0.97 8.83
CA ARG A 72 2.79 -1.33 9.47
C ARG A 72 2.64 -2.52 10.43
N LYS A 73 1.63 -2.48 11.30
CA LYS A 73 1.36 -3.59 12.23
C LYS A 73 1.00 -4.90 11.53
N LYS A 74 0.36 -4.80 10.36
CA LYS A 74 0.02 -5.95 9.52
C LYS A 74 1.20 -6.43 8.66
N GLY A 75 2.30 -5.67 8.58
CA GLY A 75 3.49 -6.00 7.77
C GLY A 75 3.35 -5.65 6.29
N ILE A 76 2.39 -4.79 5.93
CA ILE A 76 2.09 -4.40 4.54
C ILE A 76 2.89 -3.15 4.14
N ALA A 77 3.21 -2.29 5.11
CA ALA A 77 3.93 -1.04 4.89
C ALA A 77 5.11 -0.90 5.87
N SER A 78 6.13 -0.16 5.46
CA SER A 78 7.23 0.29 6.29
C SER A 78 7.43 1.79 6.07
N TYR A 79 7.97 2.50 7.06
CA TYR A 79 8.36 3.90 6.91
C TYR A 79 9.57 4.12 5.97
N GLY A 80 10.09 3.06 5.35
CA GLY A 80 11.17 3.14 4.35
C GLY A 80 12.58 3.03 4.93
N ASP A 81 12.70 2.90 6.26
CA ASP A 81 13.94 2.60 6.98
C ASP A 81 13.93 1.14 7.51
N ILE A 82 14.96 0.76 8.29
CA ILE A 82 15.06 -0.54 8.96
C ILE A 82 13.96 -0.66 10.03
N ASP A 83 12.77 -1.05 9.58
CA ASP A 83 11.58 -1.18 10.42
C ASP A 83 11.43 -2.62 10.92
N MET A 84 12.03 -2.90 12.08
CA MET A 84 12.03 -4.24 12.69
C MET A 84 10.63 -4.76 13.01
N ASP A 85 9.67 -3.87 13.33
CA ASP A 85 8.30 -4.29 13.62
C ASP A 85 7.56 -4.69 12.33
N ALA A 86 7.76 -3.93 11.25
CA ALA A 86 7.19 -4.24 9.95
C ALA A 86 7.80 -5.54 9.38
N GLU A 87 9.11 -5.72 9.52
CA GLU A 87 9.82 -6.94 9.08
C GLU A 87 9.36 -8.16 9.88
N ALA A 88 9.24 -8.04 11.21
CA ALA A 88 8.71 -9.11 12.04
C ALA A 88 7.26 -9.46 11.70
N ALA A 89 6.41 -8.47 11.39
CA ALA A 89 5.04 -8.70 10.96
C ALA A 89 4.96 -9.37 9.58
N ALA A 90 5.78 -8.94 8.62
CA ALA A 90 5.87 -9.51 7.29
C ALA A 90 6.38 -10.97 7.31
N LEU A 91 7.37 -11.27 8.16
CA LEU A 91 7.90 -12.64 8.31
C LEU A 91 6.90 -13.59 8.97
N ARG A 92 5.99 -13.09 9.82
CA ARG A 92 4.97 -13.90 10.49
C ARG A 92 3.82 -14.29 9.56
N ASN A 93 3.46 -13.44 8.61
CA ASN A 93 2.29 -13.64 7.75
C ASN A 93 2.70 -13.78 6.29
N LYS A 94 2.67 -15.02 5.77
CA LYS A 94 3.06 -15.34 4.38
C LYS A 94 2.10 -14.76 3.33
N THR A 95 0.86 -14.49 3.74
CA THR A 95 -0.18 -13.76 2.99
C THR A 95 -0.95 -12.92 4.01
N VAL A 96 -0.91 -11.59 3.89
CA VAL A 96 -1.67 -10.69 4.76
C VAL A 96 -2.91 -10.25 3.98
N LEU A 97 -4.06 -10.87 4.26
CA LEU A 97 -5.35 -10.28 3.88
C LEU A 97 -5.69 -9.22 4.92
N ALA A 98 -5.75 -7.96 4.47
CA ALA A 98 -6.36 -6.88 5.22
C ALA A 98 -7.66 -6.52 4.52
N HIS A 99 -8.79 -6.77 5.19
CA HIS A 99 -10.07 -6.26 4.73
C HIS A 99 -10.15 -4.76 5.00
N GLU A 100 -10.72 -4.02 4.06
CA GLU A 100 -10.94 -2.58 4.20
C GLU A 100 -11.89 -2.27 5.36
N ASP A 101 -12.89 -3.12 5.57
CA ASP A 101 -13.85 -3.00 6.68
C ASP A 101 -13.15 -3.04 8.06
N ASP A 102 -12.18 -3.94 8.24
CA ASP A 102 -11.39 -4.03 9.48
C ASP A 102 -10.58 -2.76 9.75
N LEU A 103 -10.11 -2.09 8.68
CA LEU A 103 -9.38 -0.83 8.78
C LEU A 103 -10.34 0.30 9.20
N VAL A 104 -11.51 0.39 8.58
CA VAL A 104 -12.53 1.39 8.91
C VAL A 104 -12.96 1.25 10.37
N ASP A 105 -13.23 0.04 10.85
CA ASP A 105 -13.62 -0.21 12.24
C ASP A 105 -12.54 0.24 13.24
N GLU A 106 -11.27 -0.01 12.95
CA GLU A 106 -10.15 0.45 13.77
C GLU A 106 -10.02 1.98 13.75
N LEU A 107 -10.24 2.63 12.60
CA LEU A 107 -10.19 4.09 12.49
C LEU A 107 -11.35 4.75 13.23
N VAL A 108 -12.56 4.20 13.14
CA VAL A 108 -13.75 4.65 13.90
C VAL A 108 -13.48 4.53 15.40
N ARG A 109 -12.95 3.38 15.85
CA ARG A 109 -12.59 3.17 17.26
C ARG A 109 -11.57 4.20 17.75
N ARG A 110 -10.52 4.47 16.97
CA ARG A 110 -9.48 5.48 17.30
C ARG A 110 -10.02 6.91 17.30
N SER A 111 -10.93 7.22 16.38
CA SER A 111 -11.58 8.53 16.31
C SER A 111 -12.40 8.80 17.58
N GLN A 112 -13.16 7.80 18.05
CA GLN A 112 -13.91 7.88 19.30
C GLN A 112 -13.01 8.02 20.52
N GLU A 113 -11.91 7.27 20.59
CA GLU A 113 -10.93 7.36 21.68
C GLU A 113 -10.23 8.72 21.74
N SER A 114 -9.99 9.34 20.58
CA SER A 114 -9.33 10.64 20.46
C SER A 114 -10.32 11.82 20.46
N ASN A 115 -11.62 11.55 20.59
CA ASN A 115 -12.71 12.51 20.58
C ASN A 115 -12.71 13.46 19.36
N LEU A 116 -12.28 12.95 18.20
CA LEU A 116 -12.50 13.62 16.92
C LEU A 116 -14.00 13.52 16.62
N GLY A 117 -14.68 14.67 16.53
CA GLY A 117 -16.12 14.75 16.25
C GLY A 117 -16.51 14.36 14.82
N LEU A 118 -15.74 13.46 14.20
CA LEU A 118 -15.94 12.96 12.84
C LEU A 118 -17.05 11.90 12.83
N GLU A 119 -17.85 11.94 11.77
CA GLU A 119 -18.85 10.92 11.52
C GLU A 119 -18.24 9.71 10.79
N VAL A 120 -18.85 8.54 10.96
CA VAL A 120 -18.40 7.30 10.31
C VAL A 120 -18.35 7.47 8.78
N ILE A 121 -19.32 8.16 8.19
CA ILE A 121 -19.37 8.41 6.74
C ILE A 121 -18.18 9.24 6.25
N ASP A 122 -17.74 10.22 7.05
CA ASP A 122 -16.59 11.06 6.71
C ASP A 122 -15.29 10.24 6.76
N ILE A 123 -15.16 9.35 7.74
CA ILE A 123 -14.00 8.44 7.86
C ILE A 123 -13.93 7.50 6.65
N VAL A 124 -15.05 6.89 6.28
CA VAL A 124 -15.12 5.99 5.12
C VAL A 124 -14.76 6.74 3.83
N CYS A 125 -15.30 7.94 3.62
CA CYS A 125 -15.00 8.74 2.43
C CYS A 125 -13.50 9.11 2.33
N VAL A 126 -12.90 9.49 3.46
CA VAL A 126 -11.45 9.78 3.51
C VAL A 126 -10.61 8.52 3.25
N THR A 127 -11.01 7.37 3.79
CA THR A 127 -10.31 6.10 3.58
C THR A 127 -10.39 5.64 2.12
N ASP A 128 -11.56 5.77 1.47
CA ASP A 128 -11.74 5.42 0.05
C ASP A 128 -10.89 6.31 -0.86
N LEU A 129 -10.87 7.62 -0.64
CA LEU A 129 -10.01 8.55 -1.37
C LEU A 129 -8.51 8.28 -1.14
N ALA A 130 -8.12 7.92 0.08
CA ALA A 130 -6.74 7.51 0.38
C ALA A 130 -6.35 6.22 -0.37
N ASN A 131 -7.26 5.25 -0.44
CA ASN A 131 -7.08 4.02 -1.22
C ASN A 131 -6.99 4.30 -2.71
N GLN A 132 -7.81 5.22 -3.24
CA GLN A 132 -7.74 5.66 -4.62
C GLN A 132 -6.40 6.33 -4.93
N TYR A 133 -5.92 7.24 -4.09
CA TYR A 133 -4.61 7.85 -4.26
C TYR A 133 -3.49 6.80 -4.27
N MET A 134 -3.54 5.83 -3.34
CA MET A 134 -2.60 4.71 -3.30
C MET A 134 -2.65 3.84 -4.55
N LYS A 135 -3.82 3.66 -5.16
CA LYS A 135 -3.98 2.94 -6.44
C LYS A 135 -3.38 3.72 -7.60
N ASP A 136 -3.58 5.05 -7.64
CA ASP A 136 -3.05 5.92 -8.70
C ASP A 136 -1.52 5.97 -8.70
N ILE A 137 -0.89 5.96 -7.53
CA ILE A 137 0.58 5.86 -7.39
C ILE A 137 1.09 4.41 -7.57
N GLY A 138 0.19 3.44 -7.75
CA GLY A 138 0.53 2.02 -7.91
C GLY A 138 1.05 1.35 -6.63
N ALA A 139 0.76 1.90 -5.45
CA ALA A 139 1.10 1.30 -4.17
C ALA A 139 0.21 0.08 -3.85
N ILE A 140 -1.01 0.05 -4.37
CA ILE A 140 -1.96 -1.06 -4.21
C ILE A 140 -2.30 -1.64 -5.58
N GLY A 141 -2.23 -2.98 -5.69
CA GLY A 141 -2.56 -3.73 -6.89
C GLY A 141 -4.06 -3.99 -7.04
N ASP A 142 -4.43 -4.85 -7.99
CA ASP A 142 -5.83 -5.19 -8.21
C ASP A 142 -6.40 -5.99 -7.01
N GLN A 143 -7.71 -5.86 -6.79
CA GLN A 143 -8.36 -6.59 -5.70
C GLN A 143 -8.24 -8.09 -5.96
N ILE A 144 -7.71 -8.83 -4.98
CA ILE A 144 -7.68 -10.28 -5.06
C ILE A 144 -9.04 -10.76 -4.58
N THR A 145 -9.90 -11.21 -5.49
CA THR A 145 -11.09 -11.98 -5.10
C THR A 145 -10.59 -13.18 -4.31
N GLU A 146 -11.04 -13.32 -3.06
CA GLU A 146 -10.81 -14.54 -2.29
C GLU A 146 -11.19 -15.72 -3.18
N LEU A 147 -10.19 -16.48 -3.59
CA LEU A 147 -10.47 -17.78 -4.17
C LEU A 147 -11.04 -18.58 -3.01
N GLU A 148 -12.35 -18.83 -3.04
CA GLU A 148 -13.02 -19.81 -2.18
C GLU A 148 -12.13 -21.05 -2.15
N GLY A 149 -11.44 -21.23 -1.03
CA GLY A 149 -10.68 -22.43 -0.74
C GLY A 149 -11.66 -23.49 -0.27
N GLU A 150 -11.78 -24.55 -1.09
CA GLU A 150 -12.35 -25.86 -0.78
C GLU A 150 -11.93 -26.41 0.60
#